data_AF-A0A2A8V215-F1
#
_entry.id   AF-A0A2A8V215-F1
#
_cell.length_a   1.000
_cell.length_b   1.000
_cell.length_c   1.000
_cell.angle_alpha   90.00
_cell.angle_beta   90.00
_cell.angle_gamma   90.00
#
_symmetry.space_group_name_H-M   'P 1'
#
loop_
_entity.id
_entity.type
_entity.pdbx_description
1 polymer ?
#
loop_
_entity_poly.entity_id
_entity_poly.type
_entity_poly.pdbx_seq_one_letter_code
_entity_poly.pdbx_strand_id
1 'polypeptide(L)'
;MKKNIVLLDLMIYVALPLFVWNILRDYTGDYYAMLLSSVPGILYTIYRFIEMKKVNTFGLFILFTLIVGTLIDILAGSSLQLLWNNVYYAAAISLFFILTMIIRRPITLYFGLDFAELQGYDRSFNKRLFYKKPVYRMFQLITLCFAMRSGILAIVKAWLIMEYGVEAFDKGIILRQAFSWIMTGVTVAGFFYIGKIIKDSPHLMKEVEEELHSEKRTTV
;
A
#
# COMPACT_ATOMS: atom_id res chain seq x y z
N MET A 1 3.87 8.15 -23.55
CA MET A 1 4.34 6.84 -23.01
C MET A 1 4.62 5.92 -24.18
N LYS A 2 5.84 5.36 -24.29
CA LYS A 2 6.27 4.59 -25.46
C LYS A 2 5.52 3.25 -25.53
N LYS A 3 4.85 2.99 -26.65
CA LYS A 3 4.04 1.78 -26.95
C LYS A 3 4.74 0.45 -26.65
N ASN A 4 6.09 0.45 -26.65
CA ASN A 4 6.92 -0.72 -26.36
C ASN A 4 6.92 -1.14 -24.88
N ILE A 5 6.64 -0.23 -23.95
CA ILE A 5 6.64 -0.52 -22.51
C ILE A 5 5.47 -1.43 -22.15
N VAL A 6 4.28 -1.14 -22.68
CA VAL A 6 3.08 -1.95 -22.44
C VAL A 6 3.25 -3.36 -22.98
N LEU A 7 3.91 -3.51 -24.14
CA LEU A 7 4.20 -4.81 -24.73
C LEU A 7 5.18 -5.62 -23.87
N LEU A 8 6.18 -4.95 -23.31
CA LEU A 8 7.22 -5.58 -22.47
C LEU A 8 6.68 -5.94 -21.08
N ASP A 9 5.83 -5.08 -20.50
CA ASP A 9 5.06 -5.38 -19.29
C ASP A 9 4.18 -6.62 -19.51
N LEU A 10 3.43 -6.68 -20.63
CA LEU A 10 2.59 -7.84 -20.97
C LEU A 10 3.45 -9.12 -21.13
N MET A 11 4.60 -9.01 -21.77
CA MET A 11 5.48 -10.14 -21.98
C MET A 11 6.02 -10.69 -20.65
N ILE A 12 6.37 -9.82 -19.70
CA ILE A 12 6.98 -10.24 -18.43
C ILE A 12 5.98 -10.61 -17.35
N TYR A 13 4.81 -9.97 -17.31
CA TYR A 13 3.77 -10.33 -16.32
C TYR A 13 2.84 -11.44 -16.79
N VAL A 14 2.82 -11.77 -18.09
CA VAL A 14 1.89 -12.77 -18.64
C VAL A 14 2.62 -13.85 -19.42
N ALA A 15 3.39 -13.51 -20.46
CA ALA A 15 3.99 -14.52 -21.32
C ALA A 15 5.10 -15.33 -20.61
N LEU A 16 5.95 -14.66 -19.84
CA LEU A 16 7.08 -15.27 -19.15
C LEU A 16 6.65 -16.19 -17.98
N PRO A 17 5.69 -15.81 -17.12
CA PRO A 17 5.15 -16.71 -16.10
C PRO A 17 4.49 -17.94 -16.70
N LEU A 18 3.73 -17.79 -17.79
CA LEU A 18 3.12 -18.93 -18.51
C LEU A 18 4.16 -19.84 -19.15
N PHE A 19 5.25 -19.26 -19.68
CA PHE A 19 6.35 -20.04 -20.24
C PHE A 19 7.09 -20.84 -19.14
N VAL A 20 7.40 -20.20 -18.02
CA VAL A 20 8.04 -20.85 -16.86
C VAL A 20 7.13 -21.94 -16.30
N TRP A 21 5.84 -21.68 -16.17
CA TRP A 21 4.83 -22.66 -15.74
C TRP A 21 4.83 -23.90 -16.63
N ASN A 22 4.66 -23.74 -17.95
CA ASN A 22 4.53 -24.88 -18.86
C ASN A 22 5.80 -25.74 -18.94
N ILE A 23 6.99 -25.16 -18.70
CA ILE A 23 8.25 -25.93 -18.72
C ILE A 23 8.55 -26.55 -17.37
N LEU A 24 8.44 -25.79 -16.27
CA LEU A 24 8.86 -26.28 -14.95
C LEU A 24 7.85 -27.21 -14.29
N ARG A 25 6.58 -27.17 -14.71
CA ARG A 25 5.52 -28.02 -14.14
C ARG A 25 5.89 -29.50 -14.21
N ASP A 26 6.39 -29.95 -15.35
CA ASP A 26 6.70 -31.36 -15.59
C ASP A 26 7.93 -31.85 -14.79
N TYR A 27 8.83 -30.94 -14.39
CA TYR A 27 10.06 -31.29 -13.68
C TYR A 27 10.01 -31.05 -12.16
N THR A 28 9.25 -30.06 -11.71
CA THR A 28 9.26 -29.59 -10.32
C THR A 28 7.93 -29.78 -9.60
N GLY A 29 6.89 -30.20 -10.32
CA GLY A 29 5.53 -30.31 -9.82
C GLY A 29 4.79 -28.97 -9.77
N ASP A 30 3.46 -29.05 -9.70
CA ASP A 30 2.56 -27.89 -9.80
C ASP A 30 2.91 -26.79 -8.78
N TYR A 31 3.27 -27.16 -7.55
CA TYR A 31 3.53 -26.17 -6.50
C TYR A 31 4.79 -25.32 -6.75
N TYR A 32 5.92 -25.93 -7.10
CA TYR A 32 7.18 -25.21 -7.32
C TYR A 32 7.20 -24.45 -8.65
N ALA A 33 6.47 -24.94 -9.66
CA ALA A 33 6.33 -24.27 -10.94
C ALA A 33 5.55 -22.95 -10.82
N MET A 34 4.48 -22.88 -10.01
CA MET A 34 3.77 -21.60 -9.75
C MET A 34 4.69 -20.60 -9.05
N LEU A 35 5.45 -21.07 -8.07
CA LEU A 35 6.37 -20.26 -7.27
C LEU A 35 7.48 -19.64 -8.14
N LEU A 36 8.10 -20.46 -8.99
CA LEU A 36 9.19 -20.03 -9.88
C LEU A 36 8.70 -19.13 -11.01
N SER A 37 7.44 -19.28 -11.46
CA SER A 37 6.83 -18.40 -12.47
C SER A 37 6.64 -16.95 -12.01
N SER A 38 6.61 -16.71 -10.69
CA SER A 38 6.45 -15.37 -10.10
C SER A 38 7.77 -14.59 -10.02
N VAL A 39 8.91 -15.29 -10.03
CA VAL A 39 10.26 -14.70 -9.86
C VAL A 39 10.59 -13.66 -10.95
N PRO A 40 10.36 -13.91 -12.25
CA PRO A 40 10.68 -12.93 -13.29
C PRO A 40 9.87 -11.64 -13.18
N GLY A 41 8.58 -11.74 -12.83
CA GLY A 41 7.71 -10.57 -12.61
C GLY A 41 8.21 -9.71 -11.45
N ILE A 42 8.67 -10.33 -10.37
CA ILE A 42 9.26 -9.64 -9.22
C ILE A 42 10.56 -8.93 -9.62
N LEU A 43 11.48 -9.61 -10.30
CA LEU A 43 12.76 -9.05 -10.74
C LEU A 43 12.56 -7.87 -11.70
N TYR A 44 11.60 -7.98 -12.62
CA TYR A 44 11.29 -6.92 -13.55
C TYR A 44 10.60 -5.73 -12.89
N THR A 45 9.71 -5.98 -11.92
CA THR A 45 9.13 -4.90 -11.11
C THR A 45 10.24 -4.11 -10.43
N ILE A 46 11.20 -4.79 -9.79
CA ILE A 46 12.36 -4.17 -9.15
C ILE A 46 13.20 -3.38 -10.15
N TYR A 47 13.49 -3.93 -11.33
CA TYR A 47 14.25 -3.25 -12.38
C TYR A 47 13.56 -1.95 -12.84
N ARG A 48 12.26 -2.01 -13.17
CA ARG A 48 11.47 -0.82 -13.57
C ARG A 48 11.40 0.21 -12.45
N PHE A 49 11.37 -0.25 -11.20
CA PHE A 49 11.42 0.59 -10.02
C PHE A 49 12.70 1.42 -9.93
N ILE A 50 13.84 0.80 -10.22
CA ILE A 50 15.15 1.45 -10.26
C ILE A 50 15.24 2.41 -11.46
N GLU A 51 14.70 2.01 -12.62
CA GLU A 51 14.74 2.79 -13.85
C GLU A 51 13.91 4.08 -13.79
N MET A 52 12.74 4.06 -13.14
CA MET A 52 11.84 5.23 -13.09
C MET A 52 12.39 6.42 -12.27
N LYS A 53 13.47 6.24 -11.48
CA LYS A 53 14.20 7.28 -10.72
C LYS A 53 13.38 8.21 -9.82
N LYS A 54 12.07 7.97 -9.67
CA LYS A 54 11.16 8.63 -8.73
C LYS A 54 10.33 7.58 -8.02
N VAL A 55 10.94 7.00 -6.99
CA VAL A 55 10.27 6.09 -6.08
C VAL A 55 9.36 6.92 -5.17
N ASN A 56 8.05 6.81 -5.37
CA ASN A 56 7.07 7.34 -4.43
C ASN A 56 6.71 6.24 -3.40
N THR A 57 6.46 6.65 -2.16
CA THR A 57 6.22 5.74 -1.04
C THR A 57 4.89 4.99 -1.20
N PHE A 58 3.85 5.65 -1.71
CA PHE A 58 2.54 5.07 -1.96
C PHE A 58 2.57 3.98 -3.03
N GLY A 59 3.22 4.25 -4.16
CA GLY A 59 3.38 3.26 -5.23
C GLY A 59 4.21 2.06 -4.77
N LEU A 60 5.29 2.28 -4.00
CA LEU A 60 6.05 1.19 -3.40
C LEU A 60 5.18 0.33 -2.47
N PHE A 61 4.38 0.97 -1.63
CA PHE A 61 3.48 0.26 -0.72
C PHE A 61 2.45 -0.59 -1.47
N ILE A 62 1.80 -0.04 -2.50
CA ILE A 62 0.84 -0.80 -3.33
C ILE A 62 1.53 -1.98 -4.00
N LEU A 63 2.68 -1.76 -4.64
CA LEU A 63 3.40 -2.84 -5.34
C LEU A 63 3.86 -3.92 -4.36
N PHE A 64 4.44 -3.53 -3.24
CA PHE A 64 4.89 -4.46 -2.20
C PHE A 64 3.73 -5.29 -1.66
N THR A 65 2.62 -4.64 -1.32
CA THR A 65 1.44 -5.33 -0.80
C THR A 65 0.83 -6.28 -1.82
N LEU A 66 0.75 -5.87 -3.10
CA LEU A 66 0.28 -6.72 -4.20
C LEU A 66 1.17 -7.96 -4.38
N ILE A 67 2.49 -7.77 -4.46
CA ILE A 67 3.46 -8.87 -4.64
C ILE A 67 3.38 -9.84 -3.46
N VAL A 68 3.48 -9.33 -2.23
CA VAL A 68 3.46 -10.17 -1.03
C VAL A 68 2.13 -10.90 -0.90
N GLY A 69 0.99 -10.23 -1.16
CA GLY A 69 -0.33 -10.86 -1.13
C GLY A 69 -0.45 -11.99 -2.16
N THR A 70 -0.03 -11.73 -3.39
CA THR A 70 -0.03 -12.72 -4.48
C THR A 70 0.84 -13.93 -4.15
N LEU A 71 2.05 -13.69 -3.61
CA LEU A 71 2.94 -14.77 -3.19
C LEU A 71 2.31 -15.59 -2.07
N ILE A 72 1.72 -14.95 -1.06
CA ILE A 72 1.04 -15.63 0.04
C ILE A 72 -0.13 -16.51 -0.46
N ASP A 73 -0.86 -16.04 -1.46
CA ASP A 73 -1.96 -16.81 -2.07
C ASP A 73 -1.44 -18.01 -2.88
N ILE A 74 -0.37 -17.84 -3.67
CA ILE A 74 0.25 -18.92 -4.45
C ILE A 74 0.88 -19.99 -3.53
N LEU A 75 1.48 -19.56 -2.41
CA LEU A 75 2.17 -20.42 -1.44
C LEU A 75 1.22 -21.15 -0.48
N ALA A 76 -0.09 -20.99 -0.63
CA ALA A 76 -1.05 -21.50 0.34
C ALA A 76 -1.19 -23.02 0.37
N GLY A 77 -0.97 -23.76 -0.73
CA GLY A 77 -1.03 -25.22 -0.76
C GLY A 77 -2.43 -25.87 -0.53
N SER A 78 -3.39 -25.16 0.06
CA SER A 78 -4.80 -25.55 0.19
C SER A 78 -5.72 -24.33 0.31
N SER A 79 -7.02 -24.51 0.04
CA SER A 79 -8.03 -23.44 0.15
C SER A 79 -8.18 -22.91 1.59
N LEU A 80 -8.14 -23.79 2.59
CA LEU A 80 -8.24 -23.40 3.99
C LEU A 80 -6.99 -22.62 4.45
N GLN A 81 -5.81 -23.07 4.03
CA GLN A 81 -4.57 -22.35 4.33
C GLN A 81 -4.52 -20.99 3.63
N LEU A 82 -5.06 -20.86 2.41
CA LEU A 82 -5.16 -19.57 1.72
C LEU A 82 -6.01 -18.58 2.53
N LEU A 83 -7.12 -19.03 3.10
CA LEU A 83 -8.00 -18.21 3.92
C LEU A 83 -7.29 -17.73 5.20
N TRP A 84 -6.56 -18.62 5.90
CA TRP A 84 -5.78 -18.26 7.09
C TRP A 84 -4.59 -17.36 6.77
N ASN A 85 -3.88 -17.62 5.68
CA ASN A 85 -2.83 -16.76 5.15
C ASN A 85 -3.34 -15.32 4.94
N ASN A 86 -4.55 -15.19 4.40
CA ASN A 86 -5.23 -13.91 4.23
C ASN A 86 -5.62 -13.21 5.54
N VAL A 87 -5.81 -13.95 6.64
CA VAL A 87 -5.98 -13.41 8.00
C VAL A 87 -4.66 -12.87 8.51
N TYR A 88 -3.60 -13.68 8.48
CA TYR A 88 -2.27 -13.30 8.97
C TYR A 88 -1.71 -12.10 8.22
N TYR A 89 -1.90 -12.06 6.90
CA TYR A 89 -1.51 -10.94 6.07
C TYR A 89 -2.23 -9.65 6.50
N ALA A 90 -3.56 -9.69 6.68
CA ALA A 90 -4.32 -8.52 7.13
C ALA A 90 -3.90 -8.06 8.54
N ALA A 91 -3.62 -9.00 9.45
CA ALA A 91 -3.09 -8.69 10.78
C ALA A 91 -1.69 -8.06 10.71
N ALA A 92 -0.81 -8.55 9.84
CA ALA A 92 0.52 -7.98 9.62
C ALA A 92 0.45 -6.56 9.06
N ILE A 93 -0.45 -6.29 8.11
CA ILE A 93 -0.68 -4.94 7.59
C ILE A 93 -1.22 -4.01 8.68
N SER A 94 -2.16 -4.48 9.51
CA SER A 94 -2.64 -3.72 10.68
C SER A 94 -1.48 -3.33 11.60
N LEU A 95 -0.65 -4.30 11.95
CA LEU A 95 0.52 -4.08 12.80
C LEU A 95 1.51 -3.10 12.17
N PHE A 96 1.77 -3.22 10.86
CA PHE A 96 2.62 -2.28 10.12
C PHE A 96 2.14 -0.83 10.27
N PHE A 97 0.85 -0.56 10.07
CA PHE A 97 0.30 0.78 10.26
C PHE A 97 0.45 1.27 11.71
N ILE A 98 0.15 0.43 12.70
CA ILE A 98 0.31 0.76 14.12
C ILE A 98 1.78 1.08 14.44
N LEU A 99 2.73 0.27 13.95
CA LEU A 99 4.15 0.50 14.16
C LEU A 99 4.59 1.85 13.57
N THR A 100 4.16 2.18 12.35
CA THR A 100 4.47 3.48 11.72
C THR A 100 3.94 4.66 12.55
N MET A 101 2.78 4.48 13.19
CA MET A 101 2.16 5.44 14.08
C MET A 101 2.99 5.64 15.36
N ILE A 102 3.41 4.53 16.01
CA ILE A 102 4.20 4.51 17.25
C ILE A 102 5.57 5.16 17.06
N ILE A 103 6.25 4.90 15.94
CA ILE A 103 7.55 5.53 15.63
C ILE A 103 7.42 7.00 15.18
N ARG A 104 6.22 7.59 15.32
CA ARG A 104 5.89 8.98 14.94
C ARG A 104 6.15 9.31 13.47
N ARG A 105 6.01 8.31 12.60
CA ARG A 105 6.15 8.44 11.14
C ARG A 105 4.99 7.73 10.44
N PRO A 106 3.75 8.23 10.62
CA PRO A 106 2.56 7.58 10.07
C PRO A 106 2.71 7.45 8.55
N ILE A 107 2.63 6.22 8.02
CA ILE A 107 2.94 5.96 6.60
C ILE A 107 2.02 6.76 5.66
N THR A 108 0.78 7.04 6.08
CA THR A 108 -0.18 7.81 5.28
C THR A 108 0.20 9.27 5.09
N LEU A 109 1.09 9.81 5.94
CA LEU A 109 1.71 11.13 5.72
C LEU A 109 2.56 11.12 4.45
N TYR A 110 3.34 10.07 4.24
CA TYR A 110 4.16 9.92 3.04
C TYR A 110 3.31 9.69 1.79
N PHE A 111 2.17 8.98 1.93
CA PHE A 111 1.20 8.88 0.84
C PHE A 111 0.63 10.25 0.45
N GLY A 112 0.31 11.09 1.45
CA GLY A 112 -0.07 12.47 1.23
C GLY A 112 1.03 13.28 0.54
N LEU A 113 2.30 13.09 0.91
CA LEU A 113 3.42 13.80 0.27
C LEU A 113 3.56 13.43 -1.20
N ASP A 114 3.42 12.15 -1.51
CA ASP A 114 3.46 11.69 -2.90
C ASP A 114 2.30 12.26 -3.71
N PHE A 115 1.11 12.36 -3.12
CA PHE A 115 -0.04 12.98 -3.76
C PHE A 115 0.14 14.49 -3.99
N ALA A 116 0.68 15.20 -3.00
CA ALA A 116 1.00 16.63 -3.14
C ALA A 116 2.08 16.87 -4.20
N GLU A 117 3.10 16.03 -4.27
CA GLU A 117 4.15 16.10 -5.30
C GLU A 117 3.58 15.86 -6.71
N LEU A 118 2.64 14.92 -6.86
CA LEU A 118 1.94 14.68 -8.13
C LEU A 118 1.09 15.88 -8.58
N GLN A 119 0.61 16.70 -7.64
CA GLN A 119 -0.09 17.95 -7.94
C GLN A 119 0.86 19.12 -8.25
N GLY A 120 2.18 18.90 -8.22
CA GLY A 120 3.19 19.91 -8.53
C GLY A 120 3.65 20.72 -7.32
N TYR A 121 3.23 20.38 -6.10
CA TYR A 121 3.71 21.07 -4.91
C TYR A 121 5.08 20.57 -4.46
N ASP A 122 5.87 21.46 -3.84
CA ASP A 122 7.20 21.12 -3.34
C ASP A 122 7.14 20.10 -2.17
N ARG A 123 7.95 19.03 -2.27
CA ARG A 123 7.96 17.94 -1.29
C ARG A 123 8.54 18.39 0.05
N SER A 124 9.55 19.25 0.06
CA SER A 124 10.23 19.69 1.29
C SER A 124 9.34 20.62 2.12
N PHE A 125 8.65 21.55 1.47
CA PHE A 125 7.66 22.43 2.06
C PHE A 125 6.50 21.62 2.66
N ASN A 126 5.87 20.75 1.86
CA ASN A 126 4.73 19.97 2.34
C ASN A 126 5.09 19.01 3.46
N LYS A 127 6.31 18.47 3.46
CA LYS A 127 6.79 17.64 4.57
C LYS A 127 6.71 18.42 5.88
N ARG A 128 7.27 19.63 5.94
CA ARG A 128 7.22 20.47 7.16
C ARG A 128 5.79 20.83 7.54
N LEU A 129 4.97 21.23 6.57
CA LEU A 129 3.57 21.54 6.77
C LEU A 129 2.79 20.36 7.37
N PHE A 130 3.03 19.14 6.87
CA PHE A 130 2.32 17.94 7.33
C PHE A 130 2.71 17.50 8.73
N TYR A 131 3.91 17.88 9.19
CA TYR A 131 4.35 17.67 10.57
C TYR A 131 3.82 18.75 11.53
N LYS A 132 3.16 19.82 11.04
CA LYS A 132 2.48 20.77 11.94
C LYS A 132 1.32 20.08 12.65
N LYS A 133 1.17 20.36 13.95
CA LYS A 133 0.31 19.64 14.89
C LYS A 133 -1.12 19.32 14.40
N PRO A 134 -1.90 20.27 13.83
CA PRO A 134 -3.27 19.95 13.41
C PRO A 134 -3.32 18.99 12.20
N VAL A 135 -2.39 19.15 11.25
CA VAL A 135 -2.30 18.29 10.06
C VAL A 135 -1.74 16.91 10.43
N TYR A 136 -0.68 16.88 11.23
CA TYR A 136 -0.05 15.64 11.70
C TYR A 136 -1.03 14.75 12.47
N ARG A 137 -1.87 15.34 13.34
CA ARG A 137 -2.91 14.61 14.07
C ARG A 137 -3.89 13.94 13.12
N MET A 138 -4.27 14.60 12.03
CA MET A 138 -5.16 14.02 11.04
C MET A 138 -4.50 12.84 10.30
N PHE A 139 -3.21 12.94 9.95
CA PHE A 139 -2.46 11.81 9.39
C PHE A 139 -2.38 10.62 10.35
N GLN A 140 -2.22 10.87 11.65
CA GLN A 140 -2.27 9.83 12.68
C GLN A 140 -3.65 9.15 12.73
N LEU A 141 -4.75 9.93 12.69
CA LEU A 141 -6.10 9.38 12.66
C LEU A 141 -6.37 8.56 11.39
N ILE A 142 -5.94 9.04 10.23
CA ILE A 142 -6.06 8.29 8.96
C ILE A 142 -5.26 6.99 9.04
N THR A 143 -4.01 7.04 9.52
CA THR A 143 -3.20 5.82 9.74
C THR A 143 -3.88 4.85 10.70
N LEU A 144 -4.48 5.34 11.78
CA LEU A 144 -5.24 4.52 12.72
C LEU A 144 -6.46 3.87 12.05
N CYS A 145 -7.18 4.60 11.18
CA CYS A 145 -8.27 4.02 10.39
C CYS A 145 -7.77 2.87 9.49
N PHE A 146 -6.61 3.01 8.84
CA PHE A 146 -6.00 1.93 8.05
C PHE A 146 -5.62 0.70 8.90
N ALA A 147 -5.05 0.94 10.08
CA ALA A 147 -4.75 -0.12 11.04
C ALA A 147 -6.02 -0.86 11.46
N MET A 148 -7.02 -0.13 11.98
CA MET A 148 -8.29 -0.69 12.44
C MET A 148 -9.01 -1.43 11.31
N ARG A 149 -9.02 -0.90 10.09
CA ARG A 149 -9.55 -1.59 8.91
C ARG A 149 -8.94 -2.97 8.77
N SER A 150 -7.61 -3.03 8.73
CA SER A 150 -6.89 -4.28 8.46
C SER A 150 -7.06 -5.27 9.63
N GLY A 151 -7.05 -4.78 10.87
CA GLY A 151 -7.27 -5.59 12.07
C GLY A 151 -8.70 -6.15 12.17
N ILE A 152 -9.72 -5.32 11.99
CA ILE A 152 -11.13 -5.75 11.97
C ILE A 152 -11.35 -6.78 10.86
N LEU A 153 -10.81 -6.53 9.67
CA LEU A 153 -10.90 -7.47 8.55
C LEU A 153 -10.26 -8.82 8.90
N ALA A 154 -9.10 -8.83 9.58
CA ALA A 154 -8.45 -10.05 10.03
C ALA A 154 -9.32 -10.81 11.03
N ILE A 155 -9.86 -10.12 12.04
CA ILE A 155 -10.75 -10.70 13.06
C ILE A 155 -11.98 -11.32 12.41
N VAL A 156 -12.65 -10.59 11.52
CA VAL A 156 -13.87 -11.07 10.87
C VAL A 156 -13.57 -12.25 9.95
N LYS A 157 -12.47 -12.20 9.18
CA LYS A 157 -12.04 -13.35 8.36
C LYS A 157 -11.77 -14.58 9.24
N ALA A 158 -11.05 -14.41 10.34
CA ALA A 158 -10.75 -15.52 11.25
C ALA A 158 -12.03 -16.14 11.82
N TRP A 159 -12.97 -15.30 12.27
CA TRP A 159 -14.26 -15.75 12.77
C TRP A 159 -15.06 -16.51 11.71
N LEU A 160 -15.14 -15.99 10.47
CA LEU A 160 -15.83 -16.68 9.38
C LEU A 160 -15.19 -18.03 9.05
N ILE A 161 -13.87 -18.14 9.09
CA ILE A 161 -13.16 -19.40 8.82
C ILE A 161 -13.41 -20.42 9.93
N MET A 162 -13.43 -20.00 11.19
CA MET A 162 -13.72 -20.90 12.32
C MET A 162 -15.15 -21.44 12.25
N GLU A 163 -16.12 -20.64 11.80
CA GLU A 163 -17.53 -21.02 11.73
C GLU A 163 -17.88 -21.81 10.46
N TYR A 164 -17.42 -21.35 9.28
CA TYR A 164 -17.85 -21.85 7.98
C TYR A 164 -16.75 -22.60 7.20
N GLY A 165 -15.55 -22.72 7.77
CA GLY A 165 -14.42 -23.38 7.10
C GLY A 165 -14.11 -22.74 5.74
N VAL A 166 -14.15 -23.54 4.67
CA VAL A 166 -13.84 -23.07 3.31
C VAL A 166 -14.97 -22.19 2.74
N GLU A 167 -16.22 -22.38 3.17
CA GLU A 167 -17.37 -21.57 2.72
C GLU A 167 -17.33 -20.12 3.23
N ALA A 168 -16.44 -19.84 4.20
CA ALA A 168 -16.13 -18.50 4.68
C ALA A 168 -15.76 -17.53 3.54
N PHE A 169 -15.18 -18.06 2.46
CA PHE A 169 -14.82 -17.26 1.30
C PHE A 169 -16.03 -16.52 0.74
N ASP A 170 -17.11 -17.26 0.43
CA ASP A 170 -18.33 -16.77 -0.21
C ASP A 170 -19.14 -15.89 0.72
N LYS A 171 -19.35 -16.35 1.96
CA LYS A 171 -20.09 -15.59 2.99
C LYS A 171 -19.43 -14.25 3.30
N GLY A 172 -18.10 -14.17 3.15
CA GLY A 172 -17.34 -12.95 3.38
C GLY A 172 -17.31 -11.95 2.22
N ILE A 173 -17.70 -12.31 0.98
CA ILE A 173 -17.50 -11.43 -0.20
C ILE A 173 -18.20 -10.07 -0.02
N ILE A 174 -19.50 -10.11 0.30
CA ILE A 174 -20.32 -8.90 0.42
C ILE A 174 -19.79 -8.01 1.54
N LEU A 175 -19.43 -8.61 2.68
CA LEU A 175 -18.90 -7.88 3.83
C LEU A 175 -17.55 -7.24 3.52
N ARG A 176 -16.62 -7.97 2.87
CA ARG A 176 -15.33 -7.44 2.44
C ARG A 176 -15.51 -6.27 1.49
N GLN A 177 -16.45 -6.38 0.54
CA GLN A 177 -16.73 -5.32 -0.42
C GLN A 177 -17.30 -4.09 0.29
N ALA A 178 -18.40 -4.23 1.04
CA ALA A 178 -19.00 -3.12 1.78
C ALA A 178 -17.97 -2.40 2.67
N PHE A 179 -17.17 -3.16 3.42
CA PHE A 179 -16.12 -2.62 4.26
C PHE A 179 -15.05 -1.87 3.46
N SER A 180 -14.68 -2.37 2.28
CA SER A 180 -13.72 -1.70 1.41
C SER A 180 -14.21 -0.32 0.97
N TRP A 181 -15.47 -0.21 0.55
CA TRP A 181 -16.07 1.04 0.09
C TRP A 181 -16.23 2.07 1.20
N ILE A 182 -16.72 1.65 2.37
CA ILE A 182 -16.84 2.51 3.56
C ILE A 182 -15.48 3.14 3.87
N MET A 183 -14.45 2.31 3.92
CA MET A 183 -13.11 2.76 4.26
C MET A 183 -12.48 3.65 3.18
N THR A 184 -12.72 3.37 1.89
CA THR A 184 -12.31 4.29 0.82
C THR A 184 -12.96 5.65 1.02
N GLY A 185 -14.25 5.70 1.33
CA GLY A 185 -14.97 6.94 1.65
C GLY A 185 -14.35 7.69 2.83
N VAL A 186 -14.08 6.98 3.94
CA VAL A 186 -13.46 7.56 5.15
C VAL A 186 -12.07 8.12 4.85
N THR A 187 -11.23 7.38 4.12
CA THR A 187 -9.88 7.83 3.76
C THR A 187 -9.93 9.07 2.86
N VAL A 188 -10.77 9.06 1.83
CA VAL A 188 -10.94 10.20 0.91
C VAL A 188 -11.43 11.43 1.67
N ALA A 189 -12.42 11.27 2.55
CA ALA A 189 -12.91 12.35 3.41
C ALA A 189 -11.80 12.89 4.33
N GLY A 190 -10.97 12.02 4.90
CA GLY A 190 -9.83 12.40 5.72
C GLY A 190 -8.80 13.27 4.96
N PHE A 191 -8.47 12.90 3.73
CA PHE A 191 -7.58 13.69 2.88
C PHE A 191 -8.19 15.05 2.48
N PHE A 192 -9.49 15.09 2.16
CA PHE A 192 -10.18 16.36 1.92
C PHE A 192 -10.16 17.27 3.16
N TYR A 193 -10.35 16.69 4.34
CA TYR A 193 -10.30 17.43 5.60
C TYR A 193 -8.90 17.99 5.90
N ILE A 194 -7.82 17.28 5.52
CA ILE A 194 -6.46 17.82 5.58
C ILE A 194 -6.33 19.07 4.71
N GLY A 195 -6.83 19.03 3.48
CA GLY A 195 -6.85 20.19 2.59
C GLY A 195 -7.62 21.37 3.19
N LYS A 196 -8.75 21.09 3.85
CA LYS A 196 -9.52 22.10 4.59
C LYS A 196 -8.72 22.72 5.74
N ILE A 197 -8.05 21.91 6.58
CA ILE A 197 -7.20 22.40 7.67
C ILE A 197 -6.13 23.35 7.14
N ILE A 198 -5.45 22.98 6.06
CA ILE A 198 -4.38 23.78 5.46
C ILE A 198 -4.93 25.11 4.95
N LYS A 199 -6.09 25.10 4.27
CA LYS A 199 -6.76 26.29 3.75
C LYS A 199 -7.20 27.24 4.88
N ASP A 200 -7.78 26.69 5.94
CA ASP A 200 -8.31 27.46 7.08
C ASP A 200 -7.20 27.96 8.01
N SER A 201 -5.96 27.48 7.82
CA SER A 201 -4.80 27.81 8.67
C SER A 201 -3.65 28.45 7.88
N PRO A 202 -3.83 29.63 7.25
CA PRO A 202 -2.79 30.28 6.44
C PRO A 202 -1.54 30.65 7.24
N HIS A 203 -1.65 30.77 8.57
CA HIS A 203 -0.51 30.99 9.46
C HIS A 203 0.49 29.82 9.43
N LEU A 204 0.02 28.56 9.26
CA LEU A 204 0.91 27.39 9.18
C LEU A 204 1.79 27.43 7.93
N MET A 205 1.24 27.94 6.82
CA MET A 205 1.97 28.10 5.56
C MET A 205 3.07 29.15 5.72
N LYS A 206 2.74 30.30 6.31
CA LYS A 206 3.70 31.38 6.59
C LYS A 206 4.82 30.92 7.53
N GLU A 207 4.48 30.19 8.58
CA GLU A 207 5.46 29.64 9.53
C GLU A 207 6.48 28.72 8.83
N VAL A 208 6.02 27.83 7.94
CA VAL A 208 6.91 26.95 7.16
C VAL A 208 7.76 27.74 6.16
N GLU A 209 7.19 28.78 5.55
CA GLU A 209 7.91 29.65 4.62
C GLU A 209 9.03 30.43 5.34
N GLU A 210 8.76 30.99 6.52
CA GLU A 210 9.74 31.64 7.39
C GLU A 210 10.85 30.68 7.86
N GLU A 211 10.49 29.44 8.24
CA GLU A 211 11.46 28.39 8.59
C GLU A 211 12.41 28.07 7.43
N LEU A 212 11.88 27.96 6.20
CA LEU A 212 12.71 27.68 5.02
C LEU A 212 13.58 28.88 4.61
N HIS A 213 13.06 30.10 4.76
CA HIS A 213 13.83 31.31 4.49
C HIS A 213 14.93 31.57 5.52
N SER A 214 14.73 31.23 6.79
CA SER A 214 15.76 31.38 7.83
C SER A 214 16.90 30.38 7.63
N GLU A 215 16.61 29.11 7.35
CA GLU A 215 17.64 28.10 7.05
C GLU A 215 18.51 28.45 5.84
N LYS A 216 17.91 29.00 4.78
CA LYS A 216 18.65 29.47 3.60
C LYS A 216 19.60 30.64 3.91
N ARG A 217 19.34 31.44 4.95
CA ARG A 217 20.25 32.52 5.37
C ARG A 217 21.38 32.02 6.25
N THR A 218 21.20 30.92 6.98
CA THR A 218 22.24 30.34 7.87
C THR A 218 23.22 29.43 7.12
N THR A 219 22.89 29.01 5.90
CA THR A 219 23.72 28.14 5.05
C THR A 219 24.55 28.89 4.01
N VAL A 220 24.50 30.22 4.01
CA VAL A 220 25.29 31.12 3.14
C VAL A 220 26.39 31.79 3.97
#